data_AF-A0A3D4EL39-F1
#
_entry.id   AF-A0A3D4EL39-F1
#
_cell.length_a   1.000
_cell.length_b   1.000
_cell.length_c   1.000
_cell.angle_alpha   90.00
_cell.angle_beta   90.00
_cell.angle_gamma   90.00
#
_symmetry.space_group_name_H-M   'P 1'
#
loop_
_entity.id
_entity.type
_entity.pdbx_description
1 polymer ?
#
loop_
_entity_poly.entity_id
_entity_poly.type
_entity_poly.pdbx_seq_one_letter_code
_entity_poly.pdbx_strand_id
1 'polypeptide(L)'
;IENLIISQPDNGEQALEITDNLIRSGAIDIIVVDSVAALTPKSEIEGEMGDSKMGLHARLMSQALRKLTGSISKTNCTVIFINQLREKIGVMFGNPETTTGGNALKFYASVRLDIRRSTQIKDSNGEVQGNKTRVKVVKNKVAPPFRQAEFDIMYGEGVSKVGEILDIGVDYEIIKKSGSWFSYQDTKLGQGRDAVKAILKDNPDLLEELEVKIKEAIKIAKEA
;
A
#
# COMPACT_ATOMS: atom_id res chain seq x y z
N ILE A 1 -13.54 -5.42 -13.75
CA ILE A 1 -14.05 -5.89 -12.43
C ILE A 1 -14.56 -7.33 -12.52
N GLU A 2 -15.04 -7.80 -13.68
CA GLU A 2 -15.64 -9.13 -13.85
C GLU A 2 -14.75 -10.33 -13.44
N ASN A 3 -13.43 -10.19 -13.51
CA ASN A 3 -12.48 -11.25 -13.11
C ASN A 3 -12.02 -11.16 -11.64
N LEU A 4 -12.58 -10.24 -10.84
CA LEU A 4 -12.25 -10.12 -9.43
C LEU A 4 -13.15 -11.03 -8.61
N ILE A 5 -12.55 -12.03 -7.96
CA ILE A 5 -13.27 -12.89 -7.01
C ILE A 5 -13.45 -12.12 -5.70
N ILE A 6 -14.69 -12.05 -5.22
CA ILE A 6 -15.07 -11.38 -3.99
C ILE A 6 -15.67 -12.41 -3.04
N SER A 7 -15.27 -12.35 -1.77
CA SER A 7 -15.84 -13.17 -0.70
C SER A 7 -16.10 -12.29 0.51
N GLN A 8 -17.29 -12.41 1.09
CA GLN A 8 -17.69 -11.75 2.34
C GLN A 8 -17.94 -12.84 3.40
N PRO A 9 -16.90 -13.24 4.15
CA PRO A 9 -17.03 -14.29 5.16
C PRO A 9 -17.76 -13.77 6.41
N ASP A 10 -18.47 -14.69 7.08
CA ASP A 10 -19.22 -14.46 8.31
C ASP A 10 -18.30 -14.31 9.54
N ASN A 11 -17.13 -14.96 9.53
CA ASN A 11 -16.18 -14.95 10.64
C ASN A 11 -14.72 -15.09 10.18
N GLY A 12 -13.79 -14.81 11.10
CA GLY A 12 -12.35 -14.82 10.85
C GLY A 12 -11.79 -16.20 10.47
N GLU A 13 -12.28 -17.28 11.08
CA GLU A 13 -11.88 -18.65 10.72
C GLU A 13 -12.24 -18.96 9.26
N GLN A 14 -13.49 -18.72 8.88
CA GLN A 14 -13.98 -18.93 7.52
C GLN A 14 -13.22 -18.07 6.51
N ALA A 15 -12.96 -16.81 6.82
CA ALA A 15 -12.17 -15.92 5.97
C ALA A 15 -10.77 -16.48 5.65
N LEU A 16 -10.09 -16.99 6.68
CA LEU A 16 -8.74 -17.52 6.58
C LEU A 16 -8.71 -18.90 5.92
N GLU A 17 -9.77 -19.69 6.09
CA GLU A 17 -9.96 -20.97 5.39
C GLU A 17 -10.22 -20.77 3.89
N ILE A 18 -11.09 -19.82 3.52
CA ILE A 18 -11.30 -19.42 2.12
C ILE A 18 -9.98 -18.96 1.51
N THR A 19 -9.26 -18.08 2.22
CA THR A 19 -7.93 -17.60 1.78
C THR A 19 -6.98 -18.76 1.51
N ASP A 20 -6.89 -19.71 2.44
CA ASP A 20 -6.01 -20.88 2.30
C ASP A 20 -6.42 -21.80 1.14
N ASN A 21 -7.72 -22.05 0.95
CA ASN A 21 -8.23 -22.85 -0.16
C ASN A 21 -7.92 -22.20 -1.51
N LEU A 22 -8.10 -20.89 -1.63
CA LEU A 22 -7.74 -20.14 -2.84
C LEU A 22 -6.24 -20.21 -3.13
N ILE A 23 -5.38 -20.09 -2.12
CA ILE A 23 -3.92 -20.23 -2.27
C ILE A 23 -3.57 -21.64 -2.74
N ARG A 24 -4.15 -22.67 -2.12
CA ARG A 24 -3.89 -24.09 -2.44
C ARG A 24 -4.35 -24.47 -3.85
N SER A 25 -5.38 -23.81 -4.37
CA SER A 25 -5.85 -24.05 -5.73
C SER A 25 -4.79 -23.75 -6.79
N GLY A 26 -3.82 -22.88 -6.48
CA GLY A 26 -2.80 -22.41 -7.43
C GLY A 26 -3.35 -21.55 -8.57
N ALA A 27 -4.64 -21.23 -8.56
CA ALA A 27 -5.29 -20.44 -9.61
C ALA A 27 -5.27 -18.93 -9.35
N ILE A 28 -4.82 -18.50 -8.17
CA ILE A 28 -4.89 -17.11 -7.72
C ILE A 28 -3.48 -16.58 -7.43
N ASP A 29 -3.08 -15.53 -8.16
CA ASP A 29 -1.77 -14.89 -7.98
C ASP A 29 -1.73 -13.94 -6.79
N ILE A 30 -2.83 -13.22 -6.51
CA ILE A 30 -2.90 -12.19 -5.47
C ILE A 30 -4.21 -12.30 -4.69
N ILE A 31 -4.11 -12.30 -3.36
CA ILE A 31 -5.25 -12.23 -2.45
C ILE A 31 -5.09 -11.04 -1.51
N VAL A 32 -6.15 -10.27 -1.33
CA VAL A 32 -6.21 -9.16 -0.37
C VAL A 32 -7.23 -9.50 0.71
N VAL A 33 -6.81 -9.44 1.97
CA VAL A 33 -7.67 -9.60 3.15
C VAL A 33 -7.91 -8.23 3.77
N ASP A 34 -9.12 -7.69 3.56
CA ASP A 34 -9.56 -6.39 4.07
C ASP A 34 -10.69 -6.58 5.11
N SER A 35 -10.42 -6.53 6.41
CA SER A 35 -9.13 -6.28 7.07
C SER A 35 -8.91 -7.26 8.21
N VAL A 36 -7.66 -7.35 8.70
CA VAL A 36 -7.32 -8.14 9.89
C VAL A 36 -8.16 -7.72 11.09
N ALA A 37 -8.48 -6.43 11.24
CA ALA A 37 -9.29 -5.97 12.35
C ALA A 37 -10.73 -6.53 12.33
N ALA A 38 -11.23 -6.95 11.17
CA ALA A 38 -12.54 -7.54 10.97
C ALA A 38 -12.54 -9.08 10.97
N LEU A 39 -11.38 -9.73 11.18
CA LEU A 39 -11.28 -11.19 11.31
C LEU A 39 -11.74 -11.65 12.70
N THR A 40 -12.99 -11.35 13.03
CA THR A 40 -13.59 -11.65 14.33
C THR A 40 -13.80 -13.16 14.46
N PRO A 41 -13.22 -13.79 15.48
CA PRO A 41 -13.41 -15.22 15.73
C PRO A 41 -14.89 -15.59 15.88
N LYS A 42 -15.30 -16.74 15.38
CA LYS A 42 -16.69 -17.23 15.45
C LYS A 42 -17.26 -17.18 16.88
N SER A 43 -16.49 -17.66 17.85
CA SER A 43 -16.95 -17.65 19.25
C SER A 43 -17.08 -16.25 19.86
N GLU A 44 -16.45 -15.22 19.30
CA GLU A 44 -16.65 -13.82 19.70
C GLU A 44 -17.97 -13.28 19.13
N ILE A 45 -18.31 -13.64 17.88
CA ILE A 45 -19.57 -13.26 17.23
C ILE A 45 -20.78 -13.92 17.92
N GLU A 46 -20.64 -15.18 18.33
CA GLU A 46 -21.70 -15.92 19.03
C GLU A 46 -21.80 -15.58 20.53
N GLY A 47 -20.83 -14.84 21.07
CA GLY A 47 -20.80 -14.44 22.47
C GLY A 47 -21.64 -13.20 22.77
N GLU A 48 -21.81 -12.90 24.06
CA GLU A 48 -22.48 -11.66 24.46
C GLU A 48 -21.50 -10.48 24.50
N MET A 49 -22.02 -9.28 24.27
CA MET A 49 -21.23 -8.06 24.35
C MET A 49 -20.72 -7.86 25.78
N GLY A 50 -19.40 -7.87 25.96
CA GLY A 50 -18.77 -7.77 27.28
C GLY A 50 -18.11 -9.07 27.76
N ASP A 51 -18.32 -10.18 27.04
CA ASP A 51 -17.61 -11.43 27.32
C ASP A 51 -16.09 -11.26 27.17
N SER A 52 -15.35 -11.57 28.24
CA SER A 52 -13.90 -11.51 28.22
C SER A 52 -13.30 -12.74 27.52
N LYS A 53 -12.93 -12.58 26.24
CA LYS A 53 -12.21 -13.60 25.44
C LYS A 53 -10.83 -13.09 25.06
N MET A 54 -9.97 -12.90 26.08
CA MET A 54 -8.64 -12.31 25.89
C MET A 54 -7.78 -13.11 24.91
N GLY A 55 -7.26 -12.43 23.88
CA GLY A 55 -6.24 -12.96 22.97
C GLY A 55 -6.75 -13.97 21.93
N LEU A 56 -8.06 -14.16 21.80
CA LEU A 56 -8.64 -15.10 20.83
C LEU A 56 -8.23 -14.75 19.39
N HIS A 57 -8.35 -13.48 19.02
CA HIS A 57 -7.94 -12.96 17.72
C HIS A 57 -6.44 -13.20 17.44
N ALA A 58 -5.57 -12.95 18.43
CA ALA A 58 -4.13 -13.18 18.28
C ALA A 58 -3.77 -14.67 18.08
N ARG A 59 -4.51 -15.57 18.74
CA ARG A 59 -4.36 -17.03 18.60
C ARG A 59 -4.82 -17.51 17.22
N LEU A 60 -5.98 -17.04 16.77
CA LEU A 60 -6.50 -17.30 15.42
C LEU A 60 -5.46 -16.94 14.36
N MET A 61 -4.96 -15.69 14.39
CA MET A 61 -3.95 -15.22 13.44
C MET A 61 -2.66 -16.04 13.49
N SER A 62 -2.19 -16.40 14.68
CA SER A 62 -0.98 -17.21 14.85
C SER A 62 -1.12 -18.61 14.26
N GLN A 63 -2.28 -19.25 14.42
CA GLN A 63 -2.56 -20.55 13.85
C GLN A 63 -2.73 -20.49 12.32
N ALA A 64 -3.50 -19.51 11.84
CA ALA A 64 -3.76 -19.35 10.41
C ALA A 64 -2.48 -19.03 9.63
N LEU A 65 -1.69 -18.04 10.08
CA LEU A 65 -0.46 -17.67 9.38
C LEU A 65 0.56 -18.81 9.32
N ARG A 66 0.62 -19.67 10.36
CA ARG A 66 1.47 -20.86 10.34
C ARG A 66 1.08 -21.82 9.21
N LYS A 67 -0.21 -22.01 8.95
CA LYS A 67 -0.71 -22.84 7.84
C LYS A 67 -0.51 -22.15 6.49
N LEU A 68 -0.91 -20.88 6.39
CA LEU A 68 -0.87 -20.09 5.17
C LEU A 68 0.54 -19.95 4.61
N THR A 69 1.55 -19.71 5.46
CA THR A 69 2.94 -19.51 5.00
C THR A 69 3.46 -20.68 4.18
N GLY A 70 3.12 -21.92 4.58
CA GLY A 70 3.49 -23.12 3.84
C GLY A 70 2.77 -23.25 2.49
N SER A 71 1.50 -22.85 2.43
CA SER A 71 0.71 -22.83 1.18
C SER A 71 1.25 -21.76 0.21
N ILE A 72 1.43 -20.52 0.70
CA ILE A 72 1.91 -19.34 -0.04
C ILE A 72 3.24 -19.64 -0.75
N SER A 73 4.20 -20.22 -0.02
CA SER A 73 5.53 -20.51 -0.57
C SER A 73 5.53 -21.55 -1.69
N LYS A 74 4.50 -22.39 -1.80
CA LYS A 74 4.42 -23.45 -2.82
C LYS A 74 3.71 -22.99 -4.08
N THR A 75 2.81 -22.03 -3.98
CA THR A 75 1.94 -21.61 -5.08
C THR A 75 2.34 -20.26 -5.68
N ASN A 76 3.37 -19.60 -5.14
CA ASN A 76 3.80 -18.25 -5.53
C ASN A 76 2.68 -17.19 -5.43
N CYS A 77 1.62 -17.48 -4.68
CA CYS A 77 0.54 -16.54 -4.41
C CYS A 77 1.02 -15.44 -3.46
N THR A 78 0.70 -14.19 -3.75
CA THR A 78 0.96 -13.05 -2.86
C THR A 78 -0.27 -12.72 -2.03
N VAL A 79 -0.12 -12.71 -0.70
CA VAL A 79 -1.22 -12.38 0.22
C VAL A 79 -0.94 -11.05 0.90
N ILE A 80 -1.88 -10.11 0.75
CA ILE A 80 -1.85 -8.77 1.33
C ILE A 80 -2.88 -8.70 2.45
N PHE A 81 -2.43 -8.37 3.66
CA PHE A 81 -3.31 -8.11 4.79
C PHE A 81 -3.41 -6.61 5.03
N ILE A 82 -4.63 -6.06 4.93
CA ILE A 82 -4.92 -4.70 5.36
C ILE A 82 -5.17 -4.73 6.87
N ASN A 83 -4.58 -3.78 7.60
CA ASN A 83 -4.72 -3.72 9.04
C ASN A 83 -4.86 -2.26 9.49
N GLN A 84 -5.45 -2.10 10.66
CA GLN A 84 -5.73 -0.80 11.25
C GLN A 84 -4.76 -0.54 12.40
N LEU A 85 -4.47 0.75 12.63
CA LEU A 85 -3.78 1.19 13.83
C LEU A 85 -4.78 1.25 15.00
N ARG A 86 -4.26 0.95 16.19
CA ARG A 86 -4.90 1.12 17.49
C ARG A 86 -3.87 1.72 18.44
N GLU A 87 -4.32 2.44 19.46
CA GLU A 87 -3.44 2.92 20.52
C GLU A 87 -3.42 1.91 21.67
N LYS A 88 -2.23 1.57 22.15
CA LYS A 88 -2.07 0.74 23.33
C LYS A 88 -2.18 1.60 24.59
N ILE A 89 -3.26 1.40 25.34
CA ILE A 89 -3.47 2.06 26.63
C ILE A 89 -2.33 1.71 27.60
N GLY A 90 -1.81 2.71 28.31
CA GLY A 90 -0.79 2.54 29.36
C GLY A 90 0.67 2.66 28.88
N VAL A 91 0.92 3.03 27.62
CA VAL A 91 2.27 3.35 27.15
C VAL A 91 2.58 4.81 27.48
N MET A 92 3.43 5.07 28.47
CA MET A 92 3.86 6.42 28.85
C MET A 92 5.09 6.93 28.07
N PHE A 93 5.86 6.03 27.46
CA PHE A 93 7.05 6.36 26.67
C PHE A 93 7.12 5.51 25.39
N GLY A 94 7.48 6.14 24.26
CA GLY A 94 7.60 5.49 22.95
C GLY A 94 6.36 5.63 22.06
N ASN A 95 6.32 4.91 20.94
CA ASN A 95 5.18 4.93 20.02
C ASN A 95 4.03 4.06 20.59
N PRO A 96 2.84 4.63 20.90
CA PRO A 96 1.69 3.88 21.41
C PRO A 96 0.96 3.09 20.32
N GLU A 97 1.27 3.32 19.03
CA GLU A 97 0.61 2.66 17.91
C GLU A 97 0.90 1.15 17.88
N THR A 98 -0.16 0.36 17.79
CA THR A 98 -0.13 -1.07 17.57
C THR A 98 -1.13 -1.47 16.48
N THR A 99 -1.04 -2.72 16.02
CA THR A 99 -1.91 -3.28 14.98
C THR A 99 -2.74 -4.42 15.55
N THR A 100 -3.95 -4.62 15.03
CA THR A 100 -4.84 -5.73 15.45
C THR A 100 -4.28 -7.10 15.04
N GLY A 101 -4.75 -8.18 15.68
CA GLY A 101 -4.37 -9.55 15.34
C GLY A 101 -3.10 -10.09 16.04
N GLY A 102 -2.61 -9.39 17.06
CA GLY A 102 -1.42 -9.78 17.81
C GLY A 102 -0.12 -9.56 17.04
N ASN A 103 0.92 -10.32 17.40
CA ASN A 103 2.27 -10.13 16.83
C ASN A 103 2.58 -11.04 15.63
N ALA A 104 1.81 -12.09 15.39
CA ALA A 104 2.13 -13.10 14.38
C ALA A 104 2.34 -12.49 12.99
N LEU A 105 1.40 -11.64 12.53
CA LEU A 105 1.50 -11.00 11.22
C LEU A 105 2.78 -10.16 11.08
N LYS A 106 3.23 -9.50 12.16
CA LYS A 106 4.48 -8.73 12.15
C LYS A 106 5.69 -9.60 11.86
N PHE A 107 5.70 -10.86 12.30
CA PHE A 107 6.81 -11.81 12.09
C PHE A 107 6.73 -12.52 10.73
N TYR A 108 5.54 -12.97 10.35
CA TYR A 108 5.31 -13.71 9.11
C TYR A 108 5.43 -12.82 7.87
N ALA A 109 4.94 -11.57 7.91
CA ALA A 109 5.00 -10.67 6.76
C ALA A 109 6.43 -10.48 6.24
N SER A 110 6.63 -10.67 4.94
CA SER A 110 7.91 -10.42 4.25
C SER A 110 8.17 -8.93 4.07
N VAL A 111 7.11 -8.17 3.77
CA VAL A 111 7.13 -6.71 3.64
C VAL A 111 6.02 -6.14 4.52
N ARG A 112 6.29 -5.02 5.19
CA ARG A 112 5.27 -4.23 5.89
C ARG A 112 5.35 -2.78 5.45
N LEU A 113 4.20 -2.23 5.11
CA LEU A 113 4.03 -0.86 4.64
C LEU A 113 3.20 -0.10 5.68
N ASP A 114 3.70 1.06 6.10
CA ASP A 114 2.96 2.06 6.88
C ASP A 114 2.54 3.16 5.91
N ILE A 115 1.23 3.25 5.62
CA ILE A 115 0.64 4.22 4.71
C ILE A 115 -0.02 5.33 5.51
N ARG A 116 0.38 6.58 5.24
CA ARG A 116 -0.17 7.77 5.90
C ARG A 116 -0.57 8.82 4.89
N ARG A 117 -1.74 9.41 5.11
CA ARG A 117 -2.15 10.64 4.45
C ARG A 117 -1.28 11.79 4.94
N SER A 118 -0.70 12.57 4.02
CA SER A 118 0.13 13.73 4.32
C SER A 118 -0.68 15.02 4.22
N THR A 119 -0.85 15.56 3.01
CA THR A 119 -1.56 16.82 2.76
C THR A 119 -2.71 16.62 1.77
N GLN A 120 -3.72 17.48 1.86
CA GLN A 120 -4.80 17.51 0.87
C GLN A 120 -4.32 18.21 -0.41
N ILE A 121 -4.70 17.65 -1.55
CA ILE A 121 -4.51 18.26 -2.86
C ILE A 121 -5.80 19.00 -3.18
N LYS A 122 -5.69 20.31 -3.37
CA LYS A 122 -6.83 21.19 -3.67
C LYS A 122 -6.68 21.80 -5.04
N ASP A 123 -7.79 22.02 -5.72
CA ASP A 123 -7.81 22.81 -6.96
C ASP A 123 -7.77 24.32 -6.69
N SER A 124 -7.84 25.11 -7.76
CA SER A 124 -7.85 26.57 -7.70
C SER A 124 -9.06 27.16 -6.97
N ASN A 125 -10.16 26.41 -6.85
CA ASN A 125 -11.37 26.82 -6.13
C ASN A 125 -11.34 26.40 -4.65
N GLY A 126 -10.33 25.64 -4.24
CA GLY A 126 -10.14 25.14 -2.89
C GLY A 126 -10.83 23.79 -2.62
N GLU A 127 -11.45 23.16 -3.62
CA GLU A 127 -12.06 21.84 -3.48
C GLU A 127 -10.98 20.75 -3.39
N VAL A 128 -11.19 19.75 -2.53
CA VAL A 128 -10.23 18.68 -2.30
C VAL A 128 -10.36 17.62 -3.39
N GLN A 129 -9.36 17.57 -4.27
CA GLN A 129 -9.31 16.63 -5.40
C GLN A 129 -8.59 15.32 -5.05
N GLY A 130 -7.82 15.30 -3.97
CA GLY A 130 -7.09 14.10 -3.56
C GLY A 130 -6.22 14.33 -2.34
N ASN A 131 -5.31 13.39 -2.07
CA ASN A 131 -4.34 13.50 -1.00
C ASN A 131 -2.95 13.08 -1.45
N LYS A 132 -1.96 13.84 -1.02
CA LYS A 132 -0.58 13.38 -1.02
C LYS A 132 -0.43 12.32 0.07
N THR A 133 0.12 11.18 -0.31
CA THR A 133 0.23 9.98 0.53
C THR A 133 1.68 9.57 0.63
N ARG A 134 2.11 9.22 1.84
CA ARG A 134 3.45 8.70 2.12
C ARG A 134 3.33 7.24 2.56
N VAL A 135 4.13 6.38 1.96
CA VAL A 135 4.25 4.97 2.34
C VAL A 135 5.68 4.70 2.80
N LYS A 136 5.84 4.23 4.04
CA LYS A 136 7.12 3.81 4.60
C LYS A 136 7.22 2.30 4.66
N VAL A 137 8.33 1.74 4.17
CA VAL A 137 8.63 0.31 4.28
C VAL A 137 9.19 0.02 5.67
N VAL A 138 8.32 -0.31 6.64
CA VAL A 138 8.72 -0.53 8.04
C VAL A 138 9.32 -1.91 8.30
N LYS A 139 9.15 -2.85 7.36
CA LYS A 139 9.83 -4.15 7.35
C LYS A 139 10.05 -4.59 5.91
N ASN A 140 11.24 -5.14 5.62
CA ASN A 140 11.54 -5.72 4.32
C ASN A 140 12.51 -6.90 4.51
N LYS A 141 12.14 -8.08 3.98
CA LYS A 141 13.00 -9.28 3.99
C LYS A 141 13.71 -9.54 2.65
N VAL A 142 13.38 -8.78 1.59
CA VAL A 142 13.87 -9.02 0.22
C VAL A 142 14.72 -7.89 -0.34
N ALA A 143 14.74 -6.73 0.32
CA ALA A 143 15.58 -5.59 0.00
C ALA A 143 15.81 -4.72 1.25
N PRO A 144 16.67 -3.68 1.20
CA PRO A 144 16.86 -2.78 2.33
C PRO A 144 15.54 -2.17 2.85
N PRO A 145 15.27 -2.21 4.17
CA PRO A 145 14.07 -1.61 4.77
C PRO A 145 14.20 -0.09 4.92
N PHE A 146 13.12 0.54 5.42
CA PHE A 146 13.03 1.95 5.82
C PHE A 146 13.08 3.01 4.72
N ARG A 147 13.08 2.58 3.46
CA ARG A 147 12.77 3.47 2.33
C ARG A 147 11.32 3.96 2.42
N GLN A 148 11.07 5.11 1.81
CA GLN A 148 9.75 5.73 1.72
C GLN A 148 9.44 6.08 0.28
N ALA A 149 8.16 6.09 -0.06
CA ALA A 149 7.62 6.57 -1.32
C ALA A 149 6.55 7.63 -1.02
N GLU A 150 6.48 8.66 -1.86
CA GLU A 150 5.43 9.67 -1.83
C GLU A 150 4.76 9.73 -3.18
N PHE A 151 3.43 9.78 -3.17
CA PHE A 151 2.63 9.85 -4.39
C PHE A 151 1.27 10.47 -4.09
N ASP A 152 0.60 10.92 -5.14
CA ASP A 152 -0.74 11.48 -5.04
C ASP A 152 -1.78 10.37 -5.22
N ILE A 153 -2.78 10.35 -4.35
CA ILE A 153 -4.02 9.58 -4.55
C ILE A 153 -5.12 10.59 -4.89
N MET A 154 -5.55 10.60 -6.14
CA MET A 154 -6.64 11.43 -6.63
C MET A 154 -7.98 10.70 -6.43
N TYR A 155 -9.00 11.40 -5.96
CA TYR A 155 -10.31 10.78 -5.76
C TYR A 155 -10.94 10.41 -7.10
N GLY A 156 -11.54 9.21 -7.18
CA GLY A 156 -12.13 8.68 -8.42
C GLY A 156 -11.13 8.17 -9.45
N GLU A 157 -9.85 8.57 -9.41
CA GLU A 157 -8.81 8.10 -10.34
C GLU A 157 -7.81 7.11 -9.71
N GLY A 158 -7.51 7.23 -8.41
CA GLY A 158 -6.52 6.40 -7.72
C GLY A 158 -5.12 7.02 -7.71
N VAL A 159 -4.08 6.18 -7.72
CA VAL A 159 -2.68 6.64 -7.66
C VAL A 159 -2.30 7.35 -8.96
N SER A 160 -1.80 8.59 -8.85
CA SER A 160 -1.47 9.42 -10.01
C SER A 160 -0.09 9.06 -10.59
N LYS A 161 -0.05 8.11 -11.53
CA LYS A 161 1.19 7.73 -12.25
C LYS A 161 1.90 8.92 -12.88
N VAL A 162 1.15 9.85 -13.49
CA VAL A 162 1.71 11.06 -14.11
C VAL A 162 2.36 11.98 -13.07
N GLY A 163 1.74 12.11 -11.89
CA GLY A 163 2.31 12.87 -10.79
C GLY A 163 3.62 12.27 -10.30
N GLU A 164 3.68 10.94 -10.17
CA GLU A 164 4.92 10.22 -9.78
C GLU A 164 6.03 10.40 -10.81
N ILE A 165 5.75 10.23 -12.11
CA ILE A 165 6.74 10.41 -13.18
C ILE A 165 7.30 11.83 -13.17
N LEU A 166 6.46 12.84 -13.00
CA LEU A 166 6.90 14.23 -12.93
C LEU A 166 7.79 14.49 -11.71
N ASP A 167 7.35 14.07 -10.52
CA ASP A 167 8.08 14.33 -9.28
C ASP A 167 9.43 13.59 -9.28
N ILE A 168 9.44 12.30 -9.65
CA ILE A 168 10.68 11.52 -9.74
C ILE A 168 11.59 12.04 -10.87
N GLY A 169 11.01 12.46 -12.00
CA GLY A 169 11.77 13.04 -13.10
C GLY A 169 12.50 14.32 -12.69
N VAL A 170 11.92 15.12 -11.79
CA VAL A 170 12.59 16.29 -11.21
C VAL A 170 13.68 15.87 -10.22
N ASP A 171 13.40 14.89 -9.35
CA ASP A 171 14.38 14.41 -8.36
C ASP A 171 15.65 13.82 -9.00
N TYR A 172 15.52 13.18 -10.16
CA TYR A 172 16.64 12.64 -10.95
C TYR A 172 17.20 13.63 -11.98
N GLU A 173 16.79 14.90 -11.94
CA GLU A 173 17.23 15.97 -12.85
C GLU A 173 16.96 15.71 -14.36
N ILE A 174 16.09 14.76 -14.68
CA ILE A 174 15.63 14.47 -16.05
C ILE A 174 14.70 15.60 -16.52
N ILE A 175 13.82 16.07 -15.63
CA ILE A 175 12.97 17.24 -15.82
C ILE A 175 13.57 18.40 -15.02
N LYS A 176 13.93 19.48 -15.70
CA LYS A 176 14.49 20.68 -15.07
C LYS A 176 13.38 21.56 -14.53
N LYS A 177 13.45 21.91 -13.24
CA LYS A 177 12.56 22.86 -12.60
C LYS A 177 13.28 24.17 -12.30
N SER A 178 12.81 25.27 -12.89
CA SER A 178 13.33 26.63 -12.64
C SER A 178 12.21 27.51 -12.07
N GLY A 179 12.18 27.65 -10.74
CA GLY A 179 11.07 28.29 -10.04
C GLY A 179 9.77 27.51 -10.20
N SER A 180 8.78 28.12 -10.86
CA SER A 180 7.50 27.48 -11.20
C SER A 180 7.48 26.83 -12.58
N TRP A 181 8.53 26.98 -13.39
CA TRP A 181 8.61 26.43 -14.75
C TRP A 181 9.27 25.06 -14.78
N PHE A 182 8.72 24.16 -15.59
CA PHE A 182 9.26 22.83 -15.86
C PHE A 182 9.69 22.73 -17.32
N SER A 183 10.85 22.14 -17.56
CA SER A 183 11.45 21.96 -18.87
C SER A 183 11.96 20.54 -19.01
N TYR A 184 11.84 19.97 -20.19
CA TYR A 184 12.44 18.70 -20.53
C TYR A 184 13.35 18.91 -21.74
N GLN A 185 14.63 18.56 -21.58
CA GLN A 185 15.68 18.93 -22.53
C GLN A 185 15.66 20.45 -22.79
N ASP A 186 15.49 20.85 -24.05
CA ASP A 186 15.39 22.25 -24.48
C ASP A 186 13.93 22.74 -24.63
N THR A 187 12.95 21.86 -24.36
CA THR A 187 11.52 22.17 -24.50
C THR A 187 10.92 22.58 -23.16
N LYS A 188 10.22 23.72 -23.13
CA LYS A 188 9.42 24.11 -21.97
C LYS A 188 8.14 23.28 -21.93
N LEU A 189 7.95 22.54 -20.84
CA LEU A 189 6.73 21.77 -20.63
C LEU A 189 5.60 22.68 -20.17
N GLY A 190 5.82 23.50 -19.14
CA GLY A 190 4.76 24.39 -18.65
C GLY A 190 5.09 25.05 -17.32
N GLN A 191 4.18 25.90 -16.86
CA GLN A 191 4.27 26.58 -15.58
C GLN A 191 3.32 25.93 -14.57
N GLY A 192 3.87 25.49 -13.44
CA GLY A 192 3.11 24.81 -12.39
C GLY A 192 2.96 23.32 -12.63
N ARG A 193 2.81 22.57 -11.54
CA ARG A 193 2.78 21.11 -11.55
C ARG A 193 1.56 20.57 -12.30
N ASP A 194 0.38 21.16 -12.07
CA ASP A 194 -0.87 20.65 -12.64
C ASP A 194 -0.95 20.87 -14.16
N ALA A 195 -0.44 21.99 -14.67
CA ALA A 195 -0.36 22.24 -16.11
C ALA A 195 0.53 21.20 -16.81
N VAL A 196 1.68 20.87 -16.20
CA VAL A 196 2.60 19.86 -16.75
C VAL A 196 1.97 18.47 -16.67
N LYS A 197 1.26 18.14 -15.58
CA LYS A 197 0.51 16.88 -15.49
C LYS A 197 -0.53 16.75 -16.61
N ALA A 198 -1.24 17.82 -16.95
CA ALA A 198 -2.18 17.82 -18.06
C ALA A 198 -1.48 17.53 -19.39
N ILE A 199 -0.37 18.22 -19.67
CA ILE A 199 0.42 18.01 -20.90
C ILE A 199 0.95 16.59 -21.00
N LEU A 200 1.45 16.02 -19.90
CA LEU A 200 1.93 14.64 -19.88
C LEU A 200 0.80 13.62 -20.03
N LYS A 201 -0.41 13.93 -19.53
CA LYS A 201 -1.60 13.09 -19.73
C LYS A 201 -2.07 13.12 -21.19
N ASP A 202 -1.93 14.27 -21.86
CA ASP A 202 -2.30 14.46 -23.26
C ASP A 202 -1.23 13.95 -24.25
N ASN A 203 -0.01 13.65 -23.78
CA ASN A 203 1.10 13.13 -24.60
C ASN A 203 1.65 11.80 -24.03
N PRO A 204 0.98 10.66 -24.29
CA PRO A 204 1.39 9.35 -23.78
C PRO A 204 2.81 8.94 -24.17
N ASP A 205 3.25 9.26 -25.40
CA ASP A 205 4.60 8.92 -25.89
C ASP A 205 5.69 9.58 -25.06
N LEU A 206 5.51 10.87 -24.71
CA LEU A 206 6.43 11.60 -23.85
C LEU A 206 6.42 11.04 -22.42
N LEU A 207 5.24 10.66 -21.91
CA LEU A 207 5.12 10.04 -20.59
C LEU A 207 5.88 8.70 -20.53
N GLU A 208 5.76 7.87 -21.56
CA GLU A 208 6.48 6.60 -21.66
C GLU A 208 8.00 6.81 -21.78
N GLU A 209 8.44 7.76 -22.62
CA GLU A 209 9.86 8.11 -22.74
C GLU A 209 10.46 8.53 -21.39
N LEU A 210 9.76 9.40 -20.66
CA LEU A 210 10.18 9.85 -19.33
C LEU A 210 10.22 8.68 -18.34
N GLU A 211 9.21 7.79 -18.36
CA GLU A 211 9.17 6.61 -17.49
C GLU A 211 10.37 5.68 -17.73
N VAL A 212 10.73 5.43 -18.99
CA VAL A 212 11.89 4.59 -19.33
C VAL A 212 13.18 5.22 -18.80
N LYS A 213 13.41 6.51 -19.07
CA LYS A 213 14.62 7.23 -18.60
C LYS A 213 14.72 7.24 -17.07
N ILE A 214 13.59 7.43 -16.38
CA ILE A 214 13.53 7.38 -14.92
C ILE A 214 13.89 5.99 -14.39
N LYS A 215 13.34 4.92 -14.99
CA LYS A 215 13.66 3.54 -14.57
C LYS A 215 15.14 3.22 -14.78
N GLU A 216 15.73 3.68 -15.86
CA GLU A 216 17.17 3.54 -16.13
C GLU A 216 18.01 4.29 -15.09
N ALA A 217 17.68 5.55 -14.80
CA ALA A 217 18.36 6.35 -13.79
C ALA A 217 18.29 5.71 -12.39
N ILE A 218 17.11 5.18 -12.01
CA ILE A 218 16.92 4.45 -10.74
C ILE A 218 17.78 3.19 -10.70
N LYS A 219 17.89 2.45 -11.81
CA LYS A 219 18.70 1.24 -11.89
C LYS A 219 20.19 1.55 -11.69
N ILE A 220 20.70 2.57 -12.37
CA ILE A 220 22.09 3.03 -12.24
C ILE A 220 22.38 3.45 -10.78
N ALA A 221 21.49 4.24 -10.18
CA ALA A 221 21.63 4.68 -8.79
C ALA A 221 21.55 3.55 -7.76
N LYS A 222 21.07 2.35 -8.14
CA LYS A 222 21.05 1.16 -7.28
C LYS A 222 22.34 0.33 -7.40
N GLU A 223 23.05 0.46 -8.51
CA GLU A 223 24.30 -0.26 -8.80
C GLU A 223 25.55 0.53 -8.35
N ALA A 224 25.44 1.86 -8.23
CA ALA A 224 26.44 2.76 -7.65
C ALA A 224 26.41 2.75 -6.10
#